data_AF-A0A534A0X2-F1
#
_entry.id   AF-A0A534A0X2-F1
#
_cell.length_a   1.000
_cell.length_b   1.000
_cell.length_c   1.000
_cell.angle_alpha   90.00
_cell.angle_beta   90.00
_cell.angle_gamma   90.00
#
_symmetry.space_group_name_H-M   'P 1'
#
loop_
_entity.id
_entity.type
_entity.pdbx_description
1 polymer ?
#
loop_
_entity_poly.entity_id
_entity_poly.type
_entity_poly.pdbx_seq_one_letter_code
_entity_poly.pdbx_strand_id
1 'polypeptide(L)'
;MQEVTEIQSEIEESFPVMSAMVPLINPVFYRPYLLKKFKDLKGELKEESINSLDTLMQLYPIVINCSGWEAKYLADDGLVYPIRGQTEIVTKQPCLENNCSINVEHKNMYVVFRPGEQGKGDCVMGTTYQVNNFSREPSIEDKQIIPVF
;
A
#
# COMPACT_ATOMS: atom_id res chain seq x y z
N MET A 1 -28.63 -1.85 13.82
CA MET A 1 -28.94 -1.18 12.53
C MET A 1 -29.05 0.33 12.71
N GLN A 2 -29.69 0.82 13.78
CA GLN A 2 -29.77 2.24 14.13
C GLN A 2 -28.42 2.84 14.59
N GLU A 3 -27.67 2.13 15.45
CA GLU A 3 -26.33 2.55 15.91
C GLU A 3 -25.29 2.66 14.79
N VAL A 4 -25.36 1.80 13.76
CA VAL A 4 -24.39 1.80 12.66
C VAL A 4 -24.58 3.04 11.77
N THR A 5 -25.83 3.45 11.58
CA THR A 5 -26.19 4.64 10.79
C THR A 5 -25.81 5.93 11.52
N GLU A 6 -25.96 5.98 12.85
CA GLU A 6 -25.56 7.13 13.67
C GLU A 6 -24.04 7.34 13.67
N ILE A 7 -23.26 6.26 13.80
CA ILE A 7 -21.80 6.30 13.70
C ILE A 7 -21.36 6.81 12.31
N GLN A 8 -22.01 6.36 11.24
CA GLN A 8 -21.71 6.81 9.88
C GLN A 8 -21.94 8.33 9.71
N SER A 9 -23.04 8.86 10.26
CA SER A 9 -23.33 10.30 10.19
C SER A 9 -22.38 11.18 11.01
N GLU A 10 -21.95 10.73 12.20
CA GLU A 10 -20.98 11.48 13.01
C GLU A 10 -19.58 11.53 12.37
N ILE A 11 -19.21 10.47 11.66
CA ILE A 11 -17.95 10.38 10.92
C ILE A 11 -17.94 11.36 9.74
N GLU A 12 -19.03 11.42 8.98
CA GLU A 12 -19.17 12.32 7.83
C GLU A 12 -19.24 13.79 8.25
N GLU A 13 -19.84 14.12 9.40
CA GLU A 13 -19.87 15.49 9.94
C GLU A 13 -18.52 15.93 10.54
N SER A 14 -17.76 15.02 11.15
CA SER A 14 -16.51 15.36 11.86
C SER A 14 -15.26 15.25 10.97
N PHE A 15 -15.33 14.47 9.90
CA PHE A 15 -14.26 14.27 8.94
C PHE A 15 -14.88 14.26 7.53
N PRO A 16 -14.50 15.16 6.61
CA PRO A 16 -14.90 15.03 5.22
C PRO A 16 -14.26 13.75 4.65
N VAL A 17 -15.01 12.65 4.76
CA VAL A 17 -14.61 11.33 4.29
C VAL A 17 -15.03 11.23 2.84
N MET A 18 -14.06 11.02 1.96
CA MET A 18 -14.36 10.58 0.60
C MET A 18 -14.41 9.05 0.59
N SER A 19 -15.58 8.51 0.24
CA SER A 19 -15.76 7.10 -0.08
C SER A 19 -15.85 6.94 -1.60
N ALA A 20 -15.02 6.06 -2.16
CA ALA A 20 -15.05 5.71 -3.57
C ALA A 20 -15.11 4.19 -3.73
N MET A 21 -16.03 3.74 -4.60
CA MET A 21 -16.08 2.35 -5.04
C MET A 21 -14.91 2.08 -5.98
N VAL A 22 -13.94 1.30 -5.51
CA VAL A 22 -12.70 1.01 -6.24
C VAL A 22 -12.36 -0.48 -6.18
N PRO A 23 -11.66 -1.03 -7.18
CA PRO A 23 -11.10 -2.37 -7.07
C PRO A 23 -10.11 -2.42 -5.89
N LEU A 24 -10.35 -3.32 -4.95
CA LEU A 24 -9.48 -3.53 -3.82
C LEU A 24 -8.49 -4.65 -4.10
N ILE A 25 -7.24 -4.45 -3.71
CA ILE A 25 -6.16 -5.41 -3.91
C ILE A 25 -5.68 -5.89 -2.55
N ASN A 26 -5.54 -7.20 -2.41
CA ASN A 26 -4.76 -7.78 -1.33
C ASN A 26 -3.40 -8.24 -1.91
N PRO A 27 -2.28 -7.55 -1.59
CA PRO A 27 -0.97 -7.88 -2.13
C PRO A 27 -0.51 -9.30 -1.81
N VAL A 28 -0.99 -9.90 -0.70
CA VAL A 28 -0.66 -11.27 -0.30
C VAL A 28 -1.13 -12.28 -1.35
N PHE A 29 -2.27 -12.04 -1.99
CA PHE A 29 -2.78 -12.90 -3.07
C PHE A 29 -2.35 -12.42 -4.45
N TYR A 30 -2.34 -11.11 -4.67
CA TYR A 30 -2.12 -10.54 -6.00
C TYR A 30 -0.67 -10.70 -6.48
N ARG A 31 0.33 -10.54 -5.59
CA ARG A 31 1.74 -10.70 -5.98
C ARG A 31 2.08 -12.13 -6.41
N PRO A 32 1.72 -13.19 -5.66
CA PRO A 32 1.92 -14.57 -6.12
C PRO A 32 1.18 -14.89 -7.41
N TYR A 33 -0.03 -14.36 -7.60
CA TYR A 33 -0.79 -14.53 -8.83
C TYR A 33 -0.07 -13.94 -10.05
N LEU A 34 0.46 -12.72 -9.94
CA LEU A 34 1.24 -12.09 -11.01
C LEU A 34 2.52 -12.87 -11.31
N LEU A 35 3.23 -13.33 -10.28
CA LEU A 35 4.43 -14.15 -10.46
C LEU A 35 4.10 -15.48 -11.15
N LYS A 36 2.97 -16.13 -10.78
CA LYS A 36 2.51 -17.34 -11.45
C LYS A 36 2.23 -17.07 -12.93
N LYS A 37 1.47 -16.01 -13.24
CA LYS A 37 1.20 -15.61 -14.63
C LYS A 37 2.48 -15.40 -15.44
N PHE A 38 3.46 -14.71 -14.87
CA PHE A 38 4.76 -14.50 -15.50
C PHE A 38 5.47 -15.83 -15.82
N LYS A 39 5.51 -16.77 -14.86
CA LYS A 39 6.08 -18.11 -15.06
C LYS A 39 5.31 -18.96 -16.07
N ASP A 40 3.99 -18.91 -16.06
CA ASP A 40 3.13 -19.64 -17.01
C ASP A 40 3.42 -19.18 -18.46
N LEU A 41 3.73 -17.89 -18.65
CA LEU A 41 4.19 -17.29 -19.89
C LEU A 41 5.69 -17.53 -20.18
N LYS A 42 6.32 -18.47 -19.48
CA LYS A 42 7.73 -18.86 -19.62
C LYS A 42 8.74 -17.77 -19.22
N GLY A 43 8.32 -16.79 -18.42
CA GLY A 43 9.23 -15.84 -17.80
C GLY A 43 10.17 -16.52 -16.79
N GLU A 44 11.45 -16.18 -16.85
CA GLU A 44 12.47 -16.70 -15.95
C GLU A 44 12.73 -15.72 -14.81
N LEU A 45 12.96 -16.26 -13.60
CA LEU A 45 13.29 -15.46 -12.42
C LEU A 45 14.74 -15.76 -12.01
N LYS A 46 15.53 -14.70 -11.87
CA LYS A 46 16.88 -14.76 -11.32
C LYS A 46 16.95 -13.82 -10.11
N GLU A 47 17.41 -14.36 -9.00
CA GLU A 47 17.66 -13.56 -7.80
C GLU A 47 19.12 -13.12 -7.82
N GLU A 48 19.34 -11.82 -7.98
CA GLU A 48 20.67 -11.22 -8.03
C GLU A 48 20.63 -9.76 -7.56
N SER A 49 21.75 -9.28 -7.03
CA SER A 49 21.94 -7.85 -6.74
C SER A 49 22.55 -7.16 -7.95
N ILE A 50 21.87 -6.11 -8.44
CA ILE A 50 22.31 -5.32 -9.58
C ILE A 50 22.88 -4.00 -9.07
N ASN A 51 24.15 -3.75 -9.37
CA ASN A 51 24.84 -2.52 -8.98
C ASN A 51 24.99 -1.52 -10.13
N SER A 52 24.68 -1.90 -11.37
CA SER A 52 24.72 -1.04 -12.55
C SER A 52 23.82 -1.58 -13.66
N LEU A 53 23.07 -0.69 -14.30
CA LEU A 53 22.26 -1.02 -15.49
C LEU A 53 23.14 -1.32 -16.71
N ASP A 54 24.35 -0.76 -16.79
CA ASP A 54 25.25 -0.97 -17.92
C ASP A 54 25.61 -2.45 -18.09
N THR A 55 25.82 -3.16 -16.97
CA THR A 55 26.08 -4.60 -16.99
C THR A 55 24.92 -5.36 -17.60
N LEU A 56 23.67 -4.96 -17.33
CA LEU A 56 22.49 -5.59 -17.91
C LEU A 56 22.31 -5.22 -19.39
N MET A 57 22.60 -3.98 -19.77
CA MET A 57 22.50 -3.51 -21.15
C MET A 57 23.52 -4.16 -22.09
N GLN A 58 24.64 -4.67 -21.55
CA GLN A 58 25.59 -5.49 -22.32
C GLN A 58 25.05 -6.91 -22.60
N LEU A 59 24.17 -7.42 -21.73
CA LEU A 59 23.64 -8.79 -21.82
C LEU A 59 22.29 -8.87 -22.52
N TYR A 60 21.49 -7.82 -22.42
CA TYR A 60 20.11 -7.79 -22.89
C TYR A 60 19.86 -6.60 -23.82
N PRO A 61 19.10 -6.80 -24.92
CA PRO A 61 18.82 -5.72 -25.87
C PRO A 61 17.90 -4.65 -25.29
N ILE A 62 17.09 -5.01 -24.29
CA ILE A 62 16.15 -4.10 -23.62
C ILE A 62 16.22 -4.40 -22.13
N VAL A 63 16.37 -3.33 -21.34
CA VAL A 63 16.31 -3.38 -19.88
C VAL A 63 15.17 -2.48 -19.42
N ILE A 64 14.23 -3.04 -18.66
CA ILE A 64 13.13 -2.28 -18.04
C ILE A 64 13.47 -2.10 -16.56
N ASN A 65 13.81 -0.87 -16.16
CA ASN A 65 14.17 -0.57 -14.77
C ASN A 65 12.90 -0.35 -13.90
N CYS A 66 12.60 -1.32 -13.04
CA CYS A 66 11.50 -1.27 -12.07
C CYS A 66 12.00 -1.24 -10.61
N SER A 67 13.18 -0.67 -10.35
CA SER A 67 13.85 -0.71 -9.03
C SER A 67 13.25 0.24 -7.96
N GLY A 68 12.29 1.08 -8.33
CA GLY A 68 11.58 1.95 -7.39
C GLY A 68 12.53 2.87 -6.62
N TRP A 69 12.53 2.77 -5.29
CA TRP A 69 13.41 3.53 -4.40
C TRP A 69 14.90 3.43 -4.77
N GLU A 70 15.36 2.24 -5.19
CA GLU A 70 16.78 2.02 -5.51
C GLU A 70 17.21 2.67 -6.84
N ALA A 71 16.27 3.18 -7.65
CA ALA A 71 16.58 3.98 -8.84
C ALA A 71 17.39 5.24 -8.50
N LYS A 72 17.25 5.74 -7.26
CA LYS A 72 18.10 6.80 -6.71
C LYS A 72 19.59 6.53 -6.90
N TYR A 73 20.01 5.28 -6.72
CA TYR A 73 21.40 4.86 -6.81
C TYR A 73 21.72 4.18 -8.14
N LEU A 74 20.78 3.38 -8.65
CA LEU A 74 21.00 2.56 -9.84
C LEU A 74 20.96 3.37 -11.15
N ALA A 75 20.30 4.54 -11.14
CA ALA A 75 20.15 5.42 -12.29
C ALA A 75 20.47 6.90 -11.96
N ASP A 76 21.15 7.15 -10.82
CA ASP A 76 21.49 8.49 -10.33
C ASP A 76 20.29 9.46 -10.26
N ASP A 77 19.10 8.95 -9.95
CA ASP A 77 17.88 9.75 -9.92
C ASP A 77 17.77 10.58 -8.62
N GLY A 78 18.24 11.83 -8.70
CA GLY A 78 18.17 12.79 -7.61
C GLY A 78 16.76 13.21 -7.18
N LEU A 79 15.73 12.92 -7.99
CA LEU A 79 14.34 13.21 -7.66
C LEU A 79 13.69 12.11 -6.81
N VAL A 80 14.35 10.96 -6.67
CA VAL A 80 13.90 9.89 -5.78
C VAL A 80 14.32 10.20 -4.34
N TYR A 81 13.33 10.42 -3.48
CA TYR A 81 13.50 10.64 -2.03
C TYR A 81 12.44 9.85 -1.24
N PRO A 82 12.73 9.44 0.01
CA PRO A 82 11.85 8.54 0.72
C PRO A 82 10.69 9.34 1.32
N ILE A 83 9.50 8.77 1.24
CA ILE A 83 8.34 9.20 2.00
C ILE A 83 7.97 8.00 2.87
N ARG A 84 8.33 8.07 4.15
CA ARG A 84 8.04 6.98 5.07
C ARG A 84 6.57 7.03 5.48
N GLY A 85 5.90 5.89 5.34
CA GLY A 85 4.56 5.64 5.84
C GLY A 85 4.56 4.38 6.70
N GLN A 86 4.18 4.51 7.97
CA GLN A 86 3.86 3.41 8.86
C GLN A 86 2.38 3.06 8.73
N THR A 87 2.10 1.76 8.76
CA THR A 87 0.74 1.22 8.64
C THR A 87 0.48 0.17 9.71
N GLU A 88 -0.79 0.03 10.11
CA GLU A 88 -1.26 -1.08 10.92
C GLU A 88 -2.24 -1.95 10.13
N ILE A 89 -2.18 -3.26 10.36
CA ILE A 89 -3.14 -4.22 9.82
C ILE A 89 -4.13 -4.55 10.92
N VAL A 90 -5.41 -4.31 10.66
CA VAL A 90 -6.49 -4.55 11.62
C VAL A 90 -7.49 -5.53 11.03
N THR A 91 -7.90 -6.50 11.83
CA THR A 91 -8.95 -7.46 11.46
C THR A 91 -10.23 -6.71 11.10
N LYS A 92 -10.89 -7.15 10.03
CA LYS A 92 -12.16 -6.56 9.61
C LYS A 92 -13.17 -6.57 10.75
N GLN A 93 -13.77 -5.41 11.02
CA GLN A 93 -14.94 -5.30 11.88
C GLN A 93 -16.21 -5.63 11.08
N PRO A 94 -17.16 -6.41 11.63
CA PRO A 94 -18.40 -6.80 10.93
C PRO A 94 -19.24 -5.63 10.40
N CYS A 95 -19.15 -4.46 11.04
CA CYS A 95 -19.89 -3.25 10.69
C CYS A 95 -19.32 -2.49 9.47
N LEU A 96 -18.16 -2.87 8.94
CA LEU A 96 -17.53 -2.17 7.82
C LEU A 96 -17.67 -2.97 6.52
N GLU A 97 -18.22 -2.31 5.49
CA GLU A 97 -18.33 -2.90 4.15
C GLU A 97 -16.98 -2.88 3.42
N ASN A 98 -16.62 -3.99 2.78
CA ASN A 98 -15.33 -4.17 2.07
C ASN A 98 -15.37 -3.64 0.62
N ASN A 99 -16.07 -2.55 0.35
CA ASN A 99 -16.30 -2.08 -1.02
C ASN A 99 -15.69 -0.70 -1.32
N CYS A 100 -15.13 -0.02 -0.33
CA CYS A 100 -14.59 1.32 -0.48
C CYS A 100 -13.14 1.43 0.01
N SER A 101 -12.44 2.45 -0.47
CA SER A 101 -11.29 3.02 0.25
C SER A 101 -11.78 4.27 0.96
N ILE A 102 -11.41 4.41 2.23
CA ILE A 102 -11.72 5.59 3.03
C ILE A 102 -10.47 6.45 3.03
N ASN A 103 -10.58 7.69 2.55
CA ASN A 103 -9.54 8.69 2.67
C ASN A 103 -10.12 9.88 3.43
N VAL A 104 -9.36 10.37 4.40
CA VAL A 104 -9.70 11.60 5.10
C VAL A 104 -8.97 12.74 4.41
N GLU A 105 -9.73 13.62 3.77
CA GLU A 105 -9.15 14.76 3.06
C GLU A 105 -8.25 15.58 4.00
N HIS A 106 -7.13 16.06 3.45
CA HIS A 106 -6.15 16.90 4.15
C HIS A 106 -5.44 16.28 5.36
N LYS A 107 -5.64 14.99 5.68
CA LYS A 107 -5.02 14.34 6.87
C LYS A 107 -4.06 13.19 6.61
N ASN A 108 -3.63 12.95 5.35
CA ASN A 108 -2.75 11.82 4.98
C ASN A 108 -3.18 10.49 5.62
N MET A 109 -4.48 10.30 5.79
CA MET A 109 -5.08 9.19 6.50
C MET A 109 -5.91 8.37 5.53
N TYR A 110 -5.68 7.06 5.53
CA TYR A 110 -6.42 6.11 4.73
C TYR A 110 -6.75 4.84 5.50
N VAL A 111 -7.89 4.25 5.15
CA VAL A 111 -8.24 2.87 5.45
C VAL A 111 -8.52 2.17 4.13
N VAL A 112 -7.76 1.12 3.85
CA VAL A 112 -7.90 0.30 2.65
C VAL A 112 -8.25 -1.12 3.06
N PHE A 113 -9.46 -1.55 2.70
CA PHE A 113 -9.89 -2.92 2.92
C PHE A 113 -9.18 -3.86 1.95
N ARG A 114 -8.69 -4.98 2.45
CA ARG A 114 -8.07 -6.02 1.62
C ARG A 114 -9.01 -7.22 1.56
N PRO A 115 -9.44 -7.63 0.36
CA PRO A 115 -10.29 -8.80 0.22
C PRO A 115 -9.54 -10.05 0.69
N GLY A 116 -10.28 -10.96 1.31
CA GLY A 116 -9.78 -12.27 1.72
C GLY A 116 -10.80 -13.36 1.45
N GLU A 117 -10.41 -14.60 1.74
CA GLU A 117 -11.25 -15.77 1.46
C GLU A 117 -12.50 -15.79 2.34
N GLN A 118 -13.64 -16.23 1.77
CA GLN A 118 -14.89 -16.44 2.50
C GLN A 118 -15.36 -15.22 3.33
N GLY A 119 -15.08 -14.00 2.85
CA GLY A 119 -15.45 -12.76 3.54
C GLY A 119 -14.57 -12.37 4.72
N LYS A 120 -13.53 -13.16 5.04
CA LYS A 120 -12.52 -12.85 6.06
C LYS A 120 -11.43 -11.97 5.45
N GLY A 121 -11.70 -10.67 5.40
CA GLY A 121 -10.72 -9.65 5.04
C GLY A 121 -10.06 -9.04 6.26
N ASP A 122 -9.14 -8.13 5.99
CA ASP A 122 -8.59 -7.20 6.97
C ASP A 122 -8.56 -5.80 6.34
N CYS A 123 -8.06 -4.82 7.07
CA CYS A 123 -7.83 -3.49 6.54
C CYS A 123 -6.43 -3.01 6.92
N VAL A 124 -5.85 -2.20 6.02
CA VAL A 124 -4.61 -1.48 6.26
C VAL A 124 -4.97 -0.03 6.57
N MET A 125 -4.49 0.43 7.70
CA MET A 125 -4.67 1.79 8.17
C MET A 125 -3.34 2.52 8.11
N GLY A 126 -3.32 3.73 7.58
CA GLY A 126 -2.14 4.58 7.50
C GLY A 126 -2.50 6.03 7.77
N THR A 127 -1.67 6.73 8.55
CA THR A 127 -1.87 8.13 9.01
C THR A 127 -0.60 8.97 8.91
N THR A 128 0.52 8.35 8.54
CA THR A 128 1.84 8.99 8.54
C THR A 128 2.32 9.27 7.12
N TYR A 129 2.90 10.44 6.94
CA TYR A 129 3.54 10.85 5.69
C TYR A 129 4.79 11.67 6.04
N GLN A 130 5.96 11.03 5.98
CA GLN A 130 7.21 11.62 6.49
C GLN A 130 8.25 11.72 5.37
N VAL A 131 8.34 12.90 4.78
CA VAL A 131 9.31 13.21 3.72
C VAL A 131 10.74 13.16 4.27
N ASN A 132 11.67 12.58 3.51
CA ASN A 132 13.09 12.43 3.85
C ASN A 132 13.36 11.59 5.11
N ASN A 133 12.40 10.77 5.55
CA ASN A 133 12.64 9.82 6.64
C ASN A 133 13.09 8.46 6.08
N PHE A 134 14.29 8.04 6.46
CA PHE A 134 14.93 6.80 6.01
C PHE A 134 14.75 5.63 6.99
N SER A 135 14.09 5.85 8.14
CA SER A 135 13.88 4.81 9.14
C SER A 135 13.08 3.64 8.57
N ARG A 136 13.60 2.43 8.74
CA ARG A 136 12.92 1.17 8.34
C ARG A 136 12.15 0.53 9.50
N GLU A 137 12.36 1.03 10.71
CA GLU A 137 11.78 0.45 11.92
C GLU A 137 10.46 1.13 12.26
N PRO A 138 9.49 0.37 12.82
CA PRO A 138 8.32 0.97 13.43
C PRO A 138 8.69 1.93 14.57
N SER A 139 7.97 3.03 14.67
CA SER A 139 8.07 4.01 15.76
C SER A 139 6.77 4.01 16.57
N ILE A 140 6.89 4.17 17.89
CA ILE A 140 5.72 4.26 18.80
C ILE A 140 4.97 5.58 18.57
N GLU A 141 5.67 6.65 18.19
CA GLU A 141 5.11 7.95 17.84
C GLU A 141 4.25 7.89 16.57
N ASP A 142 4.55 6.94 15.68
CA ASP A 142 3.84 6.69 14.43
C ASP A 142 2.73 5.64 14.56
N LYS A 143 2.33 5.31 15.79
CA LYS A 143 1.19 4.42 16.04
C LYS A 143 -0.07 5.02 15.41
N GLN A 144 -0.86 4.19 14.75
CA GLN A 144 -2.06 4.66 14.06
C GLN A 144 -3.12 5.06 15.07
N ILE A 145 -3.61 6.31 14.98
CA ILE A 145 -4.72 6.81 15.80
C ILE A 145 -5.86 7.12 14.85
N ILE A 146 -6.88 6.27 14.84
CA ILE A 146 -8.13 6.54 14.16
C ILE A 146 -9.17 6.82 15.24
N PRO A 147 -9.66 8.06 15.38
CA PRO A 147 -10.58 8.46 16.44
C PRO A 147 -12.01 7.91 16.25
N VAL A 148 -12.17 6.88 15.42
CA VAL A 148 -13.44 6.42 14.84
C VAL A 148 -13.76 4.96 15.20
N PHE A 149 -12.89 4.32 16.00
CA PHE A 149 -13.10 2.99 16.57
C PHE A 149 -12.84 2.98 18.08
#